data_AF-A0A835LWG1-F1
#
_entry.id   AF-A0A835LWG1-F1
#
_cell.length_a   1.000
_cell.length_b   1.000
_cell.length_c   1.000
_cell.angle_alpha   90.00
_cell.angle_beta   90.00
_cell.angle_gamma   90.00
#
_symmetry.space_group_name_H-M   'P 1'
#
loop_
_entity.id
_entity.type
_entity.pdbx_description
1 polymer ?
#
loop_
_entity_poly.entity_id
_entity_poly.type
_entity_poly.pdbx_seq_one_letter_code
_entity_poly.pdbx_strand_id
1 'polypeptide(L)'
;MVKRFREDPNGDESALGLCTAGKWVRGTSTLPKVFDQPNGSKLELVWKGRQPVGPRKHPSLFSESLGVLMATSRRFDWTKNWELQDVGDKEWLWDNIKDKWELDETRKEPTLAVISGDEFRNKKSKWKRNFYTHYATYEERISHRPEQLSQQEWVQLMEFWDTPEHQAISKRNRANRAKQIAKHAAGRISFPQFEEIMHKMKDLAGIDEHGTQLPLSDEIYREVMPPGMGV
;
A
#
# COMPACT_ATOMS: atom_id res chain seq x y z
N MET A 1 22.52 28.52 5.03
CA MET A 1 22.37 29.85 5.65
C MET A 1 21.03 29.88 6.34
N VAL A 2 21.04 29.68 7.67
CA VAL A 2 19.85 29.37 8.49
C VAL A 2 19.19 30.69 8.92
N LYS A 3 17.95 30.93 8.49
CA LYS A 3 17.15 32.05 9.02
C LYS A 3 16.57 31.64 10.37
N ARG A 4 17.14 32.21 11.44
CA ARG A 4 16.56 32.25 12.79
C ARG A 4 15.30 33.09 12.75
N PHE A 5 14.16 32.53 13.14
CA PHE A 5 13.00 33.33 13.52
C PHE A 5 13.13 33.68 15.00
N ARG A 6 12.99 34.98 15.28
CA ARG A 6 13.01 35.61 16.60
C ARG A 6 11.64 35.36 17.25
N GLU A 7 11.64 35.00 18.53
CA GLU A 7 10.43 34.99 19.35
C GLU A 7 10.13 36.42 19.82
N ASP A 8 8.88 36.86 19.66
CA ASP A 8 8.34 38.06 20.31
C ASP A 8 7.55 37.61 21.55
N PRO A 9 7.78 38.21 22.74
CA PRO A 9 7.07 37.85 23.97
C PRO A 9 5.85 38.75 24.20
N ASN A 10 4.76 38.14 24.64
CA ASN A 10 3.49 38.69 25.18
C ASN A 10 2.45 39.26 24.20
N GLY A 11 1.31 38.57 24.12
CA GLY A 11 0.08 39.08 23.52
C GLY A 11 -1.05 38.05 23.43
N ASP A 12 -1.71 37.81 24.57
CA ASP A 12 -3.06 37.27 24.77
C ASP A 12 -3.38 35.77 24.59
N GLU A 13 -3.75 35.17 25.73
CA GLU A 13 -4.50 33.92 25.87
C GLU A 13 -5.93 34.11 25.38
N SER A 14 -6.33 33.39 24.33
CA SER A 14 -7.58 32.61 24.37
C SER A 14 -7.78 31.85 23.07
N ALA A 15 -8.22 30.60 23.23
CA ALA A 15 -8.71 29.70 22.19
C ALA A 15 -7.67 29.06 21.26
N LEU A 16 -6.97 28.02 21.72
CA LEU A 16 -6.55 26.95 20.83
C LEU A 16 -6.72 25.58 21.50
N GLY A 17 -7.61 24.79 20.90
CA GLY A 17 -7.83 23.40 21.24
C GLY A 17 -6.55 22.59 21.09
N LEU A 18 -6.52 21.49 21.84
CA LEU A 18 -5.46 20.50 21.88
C LEU A 18 -5.02 20.09 20.46
N CYS A 19 -3.98 20.74 19.93
CA CYS A 19 -3.19 20.27 18.81
C CYS A 19 -2.50 18.98 19.25
N THR A 20 -3.12 17.83 18.96
CA THR A 20 -2.43 16.55 19.12
C THR A 20 -1.22 16.56 18.19
N ALA A 21 -0.02 16.49 18.77
CA ALA A 21 1.26 16.47 18.08
C ALA A 21 1.18 15.65 16.79
N GLY A 22 1.37 16.33 15.65
CA GLY A 22 1.24 15.73 14.33
C GLY A 22 2.14 14.50 14.22
N LYS A 23 1.54 13.32 14.08
CA LYS A 23 2.29 12.11 13.73
C LYS A 23 2.98 12.38 12.40
N TRP A 24 4.30 12.19 12.34
CA TRP A 24 5.06 12.20 11.09
C TRP A 24 4.39 11.26 10.08
N VAL A 25 3.64 11.85 9.15
CA VAL A 25 3.08 11.10 8.02
C VAL A 25 4.23 10.94 7.05
N ARG A 26 4.60 9.69 6.72
CA ARG A 26 5.58 9.44 5.67
C ARG A 26 5.10 10.14 4.38
N GLY A 27 6.00 10.91 3.78
CA GLY A 27 5.74 11.56 2.49
C GLY A 27 5.46 10.54 1.38
N THR A 28 5.08 11.04 0.21
CA THR A 28 4.88 10.20 -0.97
C THR A 28 6.14 9.39 -1.26
N SER A 29 6.00 8.08 -1.39
CA SER A 29 7.11 7.21 -1.76
C SER A 29 7.54 7.47 -3.20
N THR A 30 8.82 7.69 -3.41
CA THR A 30 9.44 7.89 -4.73
C THR A 30 10.21 6.66 -5.20
N LEU A 31 10.41 5.66 -4.33
CA LEU A 31 11.12 4.40 -4.60
C LEU A 31 12.39 4.53 -5.49
N PRO A 32 13.38 5.34 -5.09
CA PRO A 32 14.61 5.51 -5.89
C PRO A 32 15.31 4.18 -6.16
N LYS A 33 15.23 3.22 -5.23
CA LYS A 33 15.79 1.86 -5.41
C LYS A 33 15.19 1.08 -6.58
N VAL A 34 13.98 1.42 -7.03
CA VAL A 34 13.32 0.76 -8.15
C VAL A 34 13.49 1.59 -9.42
N PHE A 35 13.33 2.91 -9.33
CA PHE A 35 13.30 3.77 -10.51
C PHE A 35 14.67 4.32 -10.94
N ASP A 36 15.65 4.41 -10.03
CA ASP A 36 17.00 4.92 -10.32
C ASP A 36 18.00 3.78 -10.62
N GLN A 37 17.51 2.62 -11.05
CA GLN A 37 18.37 1.50 -11.41
C GLN A 37 19.12 1.79 -12.71
N PRO A 38 20.38 1.31 -12.85
CA PRO A 38 21.10 1.41 -14.11
C PRO A 38 20.29 0.76 -15.24
N ASN A 39 20.21 1.42 -16.39
CA ASN A 39 19.46 0.93 -17.56
C ASN A 39 19.81 -0.54 -17.85
N GLY A 40 18.77 -1.38 -17.93
CA GLY A 40 18.91 -2.83 -18.16
C GLY A 40 19.02 -3.69 -16.91
N SER A 41 19.14 -3.10 -15.71
CA SER A 41 19.06 -3.83 -14.45
C SER A 41 17.59 -4.05 -14.10
N LYS A 42 17.19 -5.30 -13.86
CA LYS A 42 15.83 -5.65 -13.44
C LYS A 42 15.86 -6.37 -12.10
N LEU A 43 14.87 -6.11 -11.26
CA LEU A 43 14.70 -6.81 -10.01
C LEU A 43 13.98 -8.15 -10.21
N GLU A 44 14.56 -9.21 -9.67
CA GLU A 44 13.91 -10.51 -9.63
C GLU A 44 12.78 -10.54 -8.61
N LEU A 45 11.75 -11.32 -8.95
CA LEU A 45 10.57 -11.51 -8.12
C LEU A 45 10.16 -12.99 -8.15
N VAL A 46 10.07 -13.60 -6.98
CA VAL A 46 9.59 -14.99 -6.85
C VAL A 46 8.06 -14.97 -6.76
N TRP A 47 7.39 -15.93 -7.40
CA TRP A 47 5.93 -15.99 -7.47
C TRP A 47 5.39 -17.29 -6.84
N LYS A 48 4.31 -17.19 -6.07
CA LYS A 48 3.50 -18.33 -5.61
C LYS A 48 2.04 -18.09 -5.99
N GLY A 49 1.51 -18.91 -6.90
CA GLY A 49 0.19 -18.68 -7.48
C GLY A 49 0.11 -17.32 -8.18
N ARG A 50 -0.82 -16.47 -7.72
CA ARG A 50 -1.10 -15.14 -8.28
C ARG A 50 -0.38 -13.98 -7.57
N GLN A 51 0.48 -14.27 -6.57
CA GLN A 51 1.13 -13.22 -5.77
C GLN A 51 2.65 -13.42 -5.69
N PRO A 52 3.41 -12.31 -5.63
CA PRO A 52 4.83 -12.37 -5.38
C PRO A 52 5.14 -12.72 -3.92
N VAL A 53 6.16 -13.54 -3.74
CA VAL A 53 6.69 -14.01 -2.45
C VAL A 53 8.20 -13.75 -2.39
N GLY A 54 8.79 -13.88 -1.20
CA GLY A 54 10.23 -13.64 -0.99
C GLY A 54 10.53 -12.69 0.17
N PRO A 55 11.82 -12.38 0.41
CA PRO A 55 12.26 -11.53 1.52
C PRO A 55 11.48 -10.23 1.54
N ARG A 56 11.02 -9.84 2.74
CA ARG A 56 9.98 -8.82 3.02
C ARG A 56 9.97 -7.57 2.12
N LYS A 57 11.12 -7.14 1.61
CA LYS A 57 11.24 -5.91 0.82
C LYS A 57 10.76 -6.08 -0.64
N HIS A 58 10.99 -7.22 -1.31
CA HIS A 58 10.73 -7.32 -2.76
C HIS A 58 9.24 -7.26 -3.11
N PRO A 59 8.34 -8.08 -2.53
CA PRO A 59 6.91 -8.05 -2.87
C PRO A 59 6.24 -6.70 -2.56
N SER A 60 6.61 -6.07 -1.43
CA SER A 60 6.07 -4.76 -1.07
C SER A 60 6.57 -3.67 -2.01
N LEU A 61 7.85 -3.70 -2.38
CA LEU A 61 8.44 -2.73 -3.32
C LEU A 61 7.79 -2.86 -4.70
N PHE A 62 7.49 -4.09 -5.14
CA PHE A 62 6.79 -4.33 -6.39
C PHE A 62 5.38 -3.74 -6.40
N SER A 63 4.57 -4.03 -5.38
CA SER A 63 3.23 -3.43 -5.26
C SER A 63 3.30 -1.90 -5.18
N GLU A 64 4.28 -1.36 -4.45
CA GLU A 64 4.43 0.07 -4.26
C GLU A 64 4.90 0.77 -5.54
N SER A 65 5.73 0.13 -6.37
CA SER A 65 6.15 0.69 -7.66
C SER A 65 4.99 0.81 -8.65
N LEU A 66 4.05 -0.15 -8.66
CA LEU A 66 2.80 0.00 -9.41
C LEU A 66 2.03 1.23 -8.91
N GLY A 67 1.89 1.39 -7.59
CA GLY A 67 1.20 2.52 -6.96
C GLY A 67 1.87 3.88 -7.20
N VAL A 68 3.18 3.92 -7.43
CA VAL A 68 3.92 5.12 -7.84
C VAL A 68 3.66 5.41 -9.32
N LEU A 69 3.85 4.42 -10.20
CA LEU A 69 3.61 4.59 -11.64
C LEU A 69 2.18 5.10 -11.92
N MET A 70 1.18 4.46 -11.31
CA MET A 70 -0.22 4.88 -11.48
C MET A 70 -0.48 6.31 -11.02
N ALA A 71 0.13 6.73 -9.90
CA ALA A 71 -0.10 8.05 -9.33
C ALA A 71 0.63 9.16 -10.09
N THR A 72 1.82 8.87 -10.63
CA THR A 72 2.64 9.88 -11.30
C THR A 72 2.27 10.05 -12.78
N SER A 73 1.70 9.02 -13.42
CA SER A 73 1.47 9.02 -14.88
C SER A 73 0.32 9.89 -15.37
N ARG A 74 -0.61 10.28 -14.48
CA ARG A 74 -1.88 10.98 -14.82
C ARG A 74 -2.71 10.31 -15.92
N ARG A 75 -2.53 9.01 -16.10
CA ARG A 75 -3.28 8.22 -17.08
C ARG A 75 -4.60 7.69 -16.52
N PHE A 76 -4.62 7.40 -15.22
CA PHE A 76 -5.72 6.70 -14.59
C PHE A 76 -6.80 7.63 -14.07
N ASP A 77 -8.05 7.25 -14.30
CA ASP A 77 -9.22 7.93 -13.78
C ASP A 77 -9.54 7.41 -12.37
N TRP A 78 -9.15 8.19 -11.36
CA TRP A 78 -9.32 7.83 -9.96
C TRP A 78 -10.78 7.79 -9.51
N THR A 79 -11.73 8.32 -10.29
CA THR A 79 -13.16 8.22 -9.96
C THR A 79 -13.69 6.82 -10.24
N LYS A 80 -13.17 6.16 -11.28
CA LYS A 80 -13.56 4.81 -11.71
C LYS A 80 -12.94 3.69 -10.85
N ASN A 81 -13.55 2.51 -10.94
CA ASN A 81 -12.95 1.29 -10.41
C ASN A 81 -11.83 0.79 -11.33
N TRP A 82 -10.97 -0.09 -10.82
CA TRP A 82 -9.84 -0.63 -11.58
C TRP A 82 -10.30 -1.41 -12.83
N GLU A 83 -11.41 -2.15 -12.73
CA GLU A 83 -11.94 -2.92 -13.86
C GLU A 83 -12.34 -2.01 -15.03
N LEU A 84 -12.77 -0.79 -14.73
CA LEU A 84 -13.26 0.20 -15.70
C LEU A 84 -12.17 1.14 -16.26
N GLN A 85 -10.92 0.97 -15.84
CA GLN A 85 -9.81 1.72 -16.43
C GLN A 85 -9.54 1.27 -17.87
N ASP A 86 -9.05 2.20 -18.69
CA ASP A 86 -8.71 1.96 -20.08
C ASP A 86 -7.70 0.80 -20.23
N VAL A 87 -7.88 0.00 -21.27
CA VAL A 87 -7.02 -1.17 -21.52
C VAL A 87 -5.62 -0.71 -21.91
N GLY A 88 -5.48 0.33 -22.73
CA GLY A 88 -4.19 0.88 -23.13
C GLY A 88 -3.41 1.44 -21.96
N ASP A 89 -4.07 2.05 -20.97
CA ASP A 89 -3.42 2.52 -19.75
C ASP A 89 -2.92 1.37 -18.86
N LYS A 90 -3.66 0.25 -18.80
CA LYS A 90 -3.23 -0.97 -18.12
C LYS A 90 -2.03 -1.61 -18.83
N GLU A 91 -2.00 -1.58 -20.16
CA GLU A 91 -0.86 -2.06 -20.95
C GLU A 91 0.36 -1.17 -20.77
N TRP A 92 0.19 0.15 -20.76
CA TRP A 92 1.26 1.08 -20.44
C TRP A 92 1.87 0.79 -19.06
N LEU A 93 1.04 0.50 -18.05
CA LEU A 93 1.52 0.14 -16.72
C LEU A 93 2.32 -1.18 -16.75
N TRP A 94 1.86 -2.17 -17.53
CA TRP A 94 2.56 -3.44 -17.71
C TRP A 94 3.93 -3.27 -18.36
N ASP A 95 4.04 -2.43 -19.39
CA ASP A 95 5.33 -2.20 -20.06
C ASP A 95 6.32 -1.45 -19.16
N ASN A 96 5.84 -0.46 -18.40
CA ASN A 96 6.69 0.29 -17.47
C ASN A 96 7.16 -0.56 -16.28
N ILE A 97 6.33 -1.50 -15.80
CA ILE A 97 6.75 -2.37 -14.70
C ILE A 97 7.74 -3.45 -15.16
N LYS A 98 7.57 -3.99 -16.38
CA LYS A 98 8.52 -4.94 -17.01
C LYS A 98 9.91 -4.36 -17.27
N ASP A 99 10.01 -3.04 -17.42
CA ASP A 99 11.30 -2.36 -17.54
C ASP A 99 12.10 -2.38 -16.22
N LYS A 100 11.41 -2.45 -15.08
CA LYS A 100 12.03 -2.40 -13.74
C LYS A 100 12.14 -3.76 -13.05
N TRP A 101 11.32 -4.72 -13.46
CA TRP A 101 11.23 -6.04 -12.83
C TRP A 101 11.33 -7.14 -13.88
N GLU A 102 11.97 -8.24 -13.52
CA GLU A 102 12.02 -9.45 -14.34
C GLU A 102 10.68 -10.16 -14.23
N LEU A 103 9.86 -10.04 -15.27
CA LEU A 103 8.48 -10.53 -15.30
C LEU A 103 8.22 -11.28 -16.60
N ASP A 104 7.68 -12.48 -16.45
CA ASP A 104 7.13 -13.26 -17.56
C ASP A 104 5.70 -12.78 -17.92
N GLU A 105 5.31 -12.94 -19.18
CA GLU A 105 4.02 -12.51 -19.71
C GLU A 105 2.85 -13.27 -19.04
N THR A 106 3.10 -14.50 -18.55
CA THR A 106 2.13 -15.24 -17.73
C THR A 106 1.74 -14.51 -16.44
N ARG A 107 2.54 -13.54 -15.99
CA ARG A 107 2.30 -12.73 -14.79
C ARG A 107 1.52 -11.45 -15.07
N LYS A 108 1.19 -11.14 -16.32
CA LYS A 108 0.42 -9.94 -16.70
C LYS A 108 -0.96 -9.93 -16.03
N GLU A 109 -1.73 -11.01 -16.18
CA GLU A 109 -3.09 -11.07 -15.62
C GLU A 109 -3.10 -10.98 -14.09
N PRO A 110 -2.29 -11.75 -13.33
CA PRO A 110 -2.25 -11.62 -11.87
C PRO A 110 -1.79 -10.24 -11.41
N THR A 111 -0.79 -9.67 -12.08
CA THR A 111 -0.26 -8.33 -11.76
C THR A 111 -1.34 -7.28 -11.95
N LEU A 112 -1.95 -7.23 -13.13
CA LEU A 112 -2.93 -6.21 -13.45
C LEU A 112 -4.24 -6.44 -12.69
N ALA A 113 -4.79 -7.65 -12.65
CA ALA A 113 -6.11 -7.89 -12.06
C ALA A 113 -6.09 -7.81 -10.52
N VAL A 114 -5.07 -8.40 -9.88
CA VAL A 114 -5.03 -8.54 -8.42
C VAL A 114 -4.22 -7.41 -7.79
N ILE A 115 -2.94 -7.32 -8.15
CA ILE A 115 -1.98 -6.47 -7.43
C ILE A 115 -2.23 -4.99 -7.73
N SER A 116 -2.38 -4.62 -9.02
CA SER A 116 -2.68 -3.25 -9.41
C SER A 116 -4.06 -2.81 -8.91
N GLY A 117 -5.06 -3.68 -8.96
CA GLY A 117 -6.40 -3.39 -8.41
C GLY A 117 -6.38 -3.12 -6.90
N ASP A 118 -5.65 -3.92 -6.13
CA ASP A 118 -5.43 -3.69 -4.69
C ASP A 118 -4.69 -2.38 -4.43
N GLU A 119 -3.60 -2.12 -5.14
CA GLU A 119 -2.80 -0.93 -4.92
C GLU A 119 -3.54 0.35 -5.34
N PHE A 120 -4.33 0.31 -6.42
CA PHE A 120 -5.18 1.41 -6.84
C PHE A 120 -6.20 1.78 -5.76
N ARG A 121 -6.89 0.78 -5.19
CA ARG A 121 -7.83 0.98 -4.07
C ARG A 121 -7.11 1.51 -2.82
N ASN A 122 -5.95 0.96 -2.50
CA ASN A 122 -5.15 1.40 -1.36
C ASN A 122 -4.69 2.85 -1.50
N LYS A 123 -4.23 3.27 -2.69
CA LYS A 123 -3.82 4.65 -2.98
C LYS A 123 -4.99 5.61 -2.85
N LYS A 124 -6.12 5.31 -3.50
CA LYS A 124 -7.37 6.10 -3.39
C LYS A 124 -7.83 6.21 -1.94
N SER A 125 -7.75 5.13 -1.16
CA SER A 125 -8.09 5.12 0.27
C SER A 125 -7.14 5.98 1.11
N LYS A 126 -5.83 5.93 0.86
CA LYS A 126 -4.84 6.78 1.52
C LYS A 126 -5.12 8.26 1.25
N TRP A 127 -5.43 8.61 0.00
CA TRP A 127 -5.79 9.99 -0.33
C TRP A 127 -7.06 10.45 0.36
N LYS A 128 -8.12 9.62 0.33
CA LYS A 128 -9.37 9.92 1.03
C LYS A 128 -9.11 10.19 2.52
N ARG A 129 -8.34 9.32 3.18
CA ARG A 129 -8.05 9.42 4.60
C ARG A 129 -7.24 10.67 4.94
N ASN A 130 -6.18 10.92 4.19
CA ASN A 130 -5.18 11.92 4.54
C ASN A 130 -5.56 13.34 4.08
N PHE A 131 -6.37 13.48 3.02
CA PHE A 131 -6.63 14.78 2.39
C PHE A 131 -8.11 15.14 2.27
N TYR A 132 -9.03 14.17 2.26
CA TYR A 132 -10.46 14.47 2.21
C TYR A 132 -11.11 14.41 3.60
N THR A 133 -10.95 13.30 4.33
CA THR A 133 -11.55 13.18 5.68
C THR A 133 -10.79 13.93 6.76
N HIS A 134 -9.55 14.36 6.48
CA HIS A 134 -8.71 15.02 7.46
C HIS A 134 -9.14 16.47 7.72
N TYR A 135 -9.62 17.17 6.68
CA TYR A 135 -10.03 18.57 6.77
C TYR A 135 -11.55 18.72 6.82
N ALA A 136 -12.01 19.68 7.62
CA ALA A 136 -13.43 19.89 7.87
C ALA A 136 -14.10 20.63 6.72
N THR A 137 -13.46 21.69 6.22
CA THR A 137 -14.05 22.58 5.21
C THR A 137 -13.64 22.18 3.79
N TYR A 138 -14.47 22.56 2.81
CA TYR A 138 -14.18 22.31 1.39
C TYR A 138 -12.94 23.08 0.91
N GLU A 139 -12.79 24.33 1.36
CA GLU A 139 -11.66 25.20 0.99
C GLU A 139 -10.32 24.62 1.48
N GLU A 140 -10.27 24.11 2.71
CA GLU A 140 -9.09 23.43 3.23
C GLU A 140 -8.74 22.15 2.45
N ARG A 141 -9.76 21.37 2.05
CA ARG A 141 -9.54 20.16 1.24
C ARG A 141 -8.97 20.48 -0.14
N ILE A 142 -9.38 21.58 -0.76
CA ILE A 142 -8.83 22.02 -2.04
C ILE A 142 -7.37 22.46 -1.89
N SER A 143 -7.08 23.28 -0.87
CA SER A 143 -5.74 23.84 -0.66
C SER A 143 -4.69 22.77 -0.32
N HIS A 144 -5.11 21.70 0.35
CA HIS A 144 -4.23 20.59 0.75
C HIS A 144 -4.30 19.37 -0.18
N ARG A 145 -4.60 19.54 -1.47
CA ARG A 145 -4.73 18.37 -2.34
C ARG A 145 -3.43 17.55 -2.45
N PRO A 146 -3.51 16.24 -2.77
CA PRO A 146 -2.32 15.43 -3.05
C PRO A 146 -1.55 15.96 -4.27
N GLU A 147 -0.22 16.06 -4.16
CA GLU A 147 0.66 16.55 -5.24
C GLU A 147 0.50 15.80 -6.57
N GLN A 148 0.22 14.49 -6.49
CA GLN A 148 0.14 13.60 -7.67
C GLN A 148 -1.03 13.92 -8.61
N LEU A 149 -2.11 14.49 -8.07
CA LEU A 149 -3.28 14.82 -8.87
C LEU A 149 -3.08 16.16 -9.57
N SER A 150 -4.06 16.61 -10.34
CA SER A 150 -4.32 18.00 -10.66
C SER A 150 -5.42 18.54 -9.76
N GLN A 151 -5.64 19.86 -9.77
CA GLN A 151 -6.77 20.44 -9.01
C GLN A 151 -8.11 19.92 -9.54
N GLN A 152 -8.24 19.80 -10.86
CA GLN A 152 -9.44 19.29 -11.51
C GLN A 152 -9.70 17.83 -11.13
N GLU A 153 -8.69 16.95 -11.25
CA GLU A 153 -8.82 15.53 -10.85
C GLU A 153 -9.17 15.39 -9.37
N TRP A 154 -8.62 16.25 -8.51
CA TRP A 154 -8.93 16.23 -7.09
C TRP A 154 -10.39 16.62 -6.81
N VAL A 155 -10.88 17.69 -7.43
CA VAL A 155 -12.28 18.13 -7.30
C VAL A 155 -13.23 17.02 -7.77
N GLN A 156 -12.99 16.44 -8.94
CA GLN A 156 -13.78 15.31 -9.45
C GLN A 156 -13.78 14.11 -8.49
N LEU A 157 -12.64 13.82 -7.86
CA LEU A 157 -12.53 12.72 -6.90
C LEU A 157 -13.28 13.02 -5.59
N MET A 158 -13.29 14.27 -5.14
CA MET A 158 -14.08 14.69 -3.98
C MET A 158 -15.58 14.59 -4.28
N GLU A 159 -16.03 15.10 -5.42
CA GLU A 159 -17.42 15.00 -5.88
C GLU A 159 -17.85 13.53 -5.98
N PHE A 160 -16.99 12.66 -6.54
CA PHE A 160 -17.21 11.22 -6.57
C PHE A 160 -17.43 10.66 -5.17
N TRP A 161 -16.67 11.09 -4.17
CA TRP A 161 -16.84 10.61 -2.79
C TRP A 161 -18.10 11.14 -2.10
N ASP A 162 -18.58 12.31 -2.51
CA ASP A 162 -19.81 12.94 -2.03
C ASP A 162 -21.07 12.36 -2.67
N THR A 163 -20.96 11.58 -3.76
CA THR A 163 -22.10 10.90 -4.36
C THR A 163 -22.85 10.00 -3.37
N PRO A 164 -24.19 10.00 -3.39
CA PRO A 164 -25.00 9.21 -2.46
C PRO A 164 -24.74 7.70 -2.60
N GLU A 165 -24.45 7.23 -3.81
CA GLU A 165 -24.10 5.83 -4.09
C GLU A 165 -22.83 5.42 -3.35
N HIS A 166 -21.77 6.22 -3.47
CA HIS A 166 -20.51 5.94 -2.81
C HIS A 166 -20.62 6.06 -1.29
N GLN A 167 -21.36 7.05 -0.78
CA GLN A 167 -21.60 7.17 0.66
C GLN A 167 -22.36 5.97 1.23
N ALA A 168 -23.36 5.45 0.51
CA ALA A 168 -24.10 4.26 0.91
C ALA A 168 -23.19 3.02 0.99
N ILE A 169 -22.33 2.81 -0.01
CA ILE A 169 -21.33 1.72 -0.02
C ILE A 169 -20.35 1.89 1.15
N SER A 170 -19.84 3.11 1.36
CA SER A 170 -18.89 3.43 2.44
C SER A 170 -19.51 3.17 3.83
N LYS A 171 -20.77 3.54 4.05
CA LYS A 171 -21.51 3.29 5.30
C LYS A 171 -21.68 1.80 5.55
N ARG A 172 -22.07 1.02 4.52
CA ARG A 172 -22.20 -0.44 4.60
C ARG A 172 -20.86 -1.09 4.94
N ASN A 173 -19.78 -0.71 4.26
CA ASN A 173 -18.45 -1.25 4.50
C ASN A 173 -17.93 -0.94 5.90
N ARG A 174 -18.21 0.26 6.42
CA ARG A 174 -17.87 0.63 7.81
C ARG A 174 -18.62 -0.24 8.81
N ALA A 175 -19.92 -0.46 8.62
CA ALA A 175 -20.72 -1.32 9.47
C ALA A 175 -20.23 -2.79 9.43
N ASN A 176 -19.88 -3.29 8.25
CA ASN A 176 -19.33 -4.65 8.10
C ASN A 176 -17.97 -4.79 8.80
N ARG A 177 -17.08 -3.80 8.65
CA ARG A 177 -15.77 -3.80 9.34
C ARG A 177 -15.92 -3.74 10.86
N ALA A 178 -16.93 -3.04 11.39
CA ALA A 178 -17.20 -3.02 12.83
C ALA A 178 -17.63 -4.39 13.40
N LYS A 179 -18.16 -5.29 12.55
CA LYS A 179 -18.54 -6.65 12.93
C LYS A 179 -17.40 -7.66 12.79
N GLN A 180 -16.23 -7.27 12.26
CA GLN A 180 -15.09 -8.18 12.11
C GLN A 180 -14.43 -8.45 13.48
N ILE A 181 -14.63 -9.66 14.01
CA ILE A 181 -14.08 -10.11 15.30
C ILE A 181 -12.67 -10.69 15.12
N ALA A 182 -12.48 -11.51 14.08
CA ALA A 182 -11.19 -12.11 13.78
C ALA A 182 -10.24 -11.07 13.17
N LYS A 183 -9.12 -10.81 13.85
CA LYS A 183 -8.02 -10.01 13.32
C LYS A 183 -6.93 -10.94 12.81
N HIS A 184 -6.34 -10.60 11.67
CA HIS A 184 -5.17 -11.32 11.15
C HIS A 184 -4.03 -11.24 12.18
N ALA A 185 -3.53 -12.40 12.63
CA ALA A 185 -2.49 -12.50 13.65
C ALA A 185 -1.07 -12.48 13.05
N ALA A 186 -0.89 -12.85 11.77
CA ALA A 186 0.44 -12.95 11.15
C ALA A 186 1.03 -11.58 10.74
N GLY A 187 0.45 -10.47 11.20
CA GLY A 187 0.97 -9.13 10.99
C GLY A 187 1.04 -8.74 9.51
N ARG A 188 2.21 -8.28 9.05
CA ARG A 188 2.44 -7.84 7.66
C ARG A 188 2.81 -8.97 6.70
N ILE A 189 2.62 -10.22 7.10
CA ILE A 189 2.89 -11.40 6.27
C ILE A 189 1.61 -11.71 5.49
N SER A 190 1.71 -11.78 4.16
CA SER A 190 0.59 -12.19 3.31
C SER A 190 0.29 -13.68 3.50
N PHE A 191 -0.92 -14.13 3.15
CA PHE A 191 -1.29 -15.53 3.33
C PHE A 191 -0.36 -16.51 2.57
N PRO A 192 0.01 -16.27 1.29
CA PRO A 192 0.96 -17.15 0.60
C PRO A 192 2.36 -17.17 1.23
N GLN A 193 2.82 -16.03 1.76
CA GLN A 193 4.08 -15.96 2.50
C GLN A 193 4.00 -16.74 3.82
N PHE A 194 2.86 -16.63 4.51
CA PHE A 194 2.63 -17.38 5.74
C PHE A 194 2.67 -18.89 5.46
N GLU A 195 2.02 -19.36 4.39
CA GLU A 195 2.12 -20.76 3.99
C GLU A 195 3.56 -21.20 3.66
N GLU A 196 4.34 -20.37 2.97
CA GLU A 196 5.74 -20.69 2.66
C GLU A 196 6.60 -20.77 3.92
N ILE A 197 6.42 -19.83 4.85
CA ILE A 197 7.06 -19.84 6.17
C ILE A 197 6.69 -21.12 6.91
N MET A 198 5.41 -21.48 6.95
CA MET A 198 4.93 -22.70 7.61
C MET A 198 5.49 -23.97 6.95
N HIS A 199 5.64 -23.99 5.63
CA HIS A 199 6.26 -25.11 4.91
C HIS A 199 7.72 -25.26 5.32
N LYS A 200 8.50 -24.17 5.31
CA LYS A 200 9.90 -24.17 5.74
C LYS A 200 10.08 -24.61 7.18
N MET A 201 9.20 -24.16 8.08
CA MET A 201 9.21 -24.60 9.49
C MET A 201 8.98 -26.10 9.61
N LYS A 202 8.04 -26.65 8.83
CA LYS A 202 7.77 -28.10 8.82
C LYS A 202 8.92 -28.90 8.23
N ASP A 203 9.53 -28.41 7.18
CA ASP A 203 10.70 -29.05 6.55
C ASP A 203 11.89 -29.11 7.53
N LEU A 204 12.14 -28.03 8.27
CA LEU A 204 13.20 -27.96 9.29
C LEU A 204 12.89 -28.80 10.52
N ALA A 205 11.62 -28.86 10.95
CA ALA A 205 11.21 -29.72 12.04
C ALA A 205 11.37 -31.20 11.68
N GLY A 206 11.14 -31.57 10.42
CA GLY A 206 11.19 -32.95 9.96
C GLY A 206 10.02 -33.79 10.46
N ILE A 207 10.10 -35.08 10.19
CA ILE A 207 9.11 -36.10 10.61
C ILE A 207 9.76 -37.07 11.58
N ASP A 208 8.98 -37.62 12.50
CA ASP A 208 9.42 -38.68 13.40
C ASP A 208 9.49 -40.04 12.69
N GLU A 209 9.98 -41.05 13.40
CA GLU A 209 10.08 -42.45 12.94
C GLU A 209 8.73 -43.09 12.60
N HIS A 210 7.62 -42.46 13.00
CA HIS A 210 6.25 -42.90 12.71
C HIS A 210 5.60 -42.08 11.58
N GLY A 211 6.34 -41.17 10.94
CA GLY A 211 5.85 -40.31 9.86
C GLY A 211 4.99 -39.13 10.33
N THR A 212 4.96 -38.84 11.63
CA THR A 212 4.26 -37.69 12.21
C THR A 212 5.16 -36.46 12.15
N GLN A 213 4.57 -35.30 11.82
CA GLN A 213 5.27 -34.03 11.83
C GLN A 213 5.79 -33.70 13.24
N LEU A 214 7.10 -33.46 13.38
CA LEU A 214 7.70 -33.04 14.64
C LEU A 214 7.20 -31.64 15.05
N PRO A 215 7.10 -31.35 16.36
CA PRO A 215 6.61 -30.06 16.83
C PRO A 215 7.53 -28.92 16.39
N LEU A 216 6.93 -27.80 16.01
CA LEU A 216 7.67 -26.59 15.64
C LEU A 216 8.26 -25.97 16.92
N SER A 217 9.59 -26.04 17.06
CA SER A 217 10.30 -25.48 18.20
C SER A 217 10.47 -23.96 18.09
N ASP A 218 10.71 -23.30 19.22
CA ASP A 218 11.05 -21.88 19.27
C ASP A 218 12.30 -21.54 18.46
N GLU A 219 13.24 -22.47 18.33
CA GLU A 219 14.46 -22.32 17.55
C GLU A 219 14.16 -22.27 16.05
N ILE A 220 13.35 -23.22 15.56
CA ILE A 220 12.85 -23.25 14.18
C ILE A 220 12.04 -21.98 13.89
N TYR A 221 11.22 -21.54 14.85
CA TYR A 221 10.46 -20.31 14.70
C TYR A 221 11.38 -19.10 14.55
N ARG A 222 12.41 -18.95 15.39
CA ARG A 222 13.38 -17.84 15.32
C ARG A 222 14.23 -17.88 14.05
N GLU A 223 14.53 -19.05 13.52
CA GLU A 223 15.31 -19.21 12.30
C GLU A 223 14.52 -18.77 11.06
N VAL A 224 13.26 -19.18 10.95
CA VAL A 224 12.44 -18.93 9.76
C VAL A 224 11.74 -17.57 9.81
N MET A 225 11.36 -17.09 11.01
CA MET A 225 10.60 -15.84 11.13
C MET A 225 11.49 -14.60 11.03
N PRO A 226 11.05 -13.56 10.31
CA PRO A 226 11.78 -12.30 10.24
C PRO A 226 11.96 -11.67 11.64
N PRO A 227 13.15 -11.10 11.96
CA PRO A 227 13.41 -10.49 13.25
C PRO A 227 12.43 -9.37 13.59
N GLY A 228 11.94 -9.34 14.83
CA GLY A 228 10.93 -8.40 15.34
C GLY A 228 9.49 -8.95 15.44
N MET A 229 9.32 -10.28 15.40
CA MET A 229 8.05 -10.99 15.60
C MET A 229 8.14 -12.01 16.76
N GLY A 230 8.95 -11.70 17.78
CA GLY A 230 8.92 -12.41 19.06
C GLY A 230 7.68 -12.00 19.85
N VAL A 231 7.10 -12.98 20.54
CA VAL A 231 5.92 -12.85 21.42
C VAL A 231 6.13 -11.76 22.47
#